data_AF-A0A2D4XNH7-F1
#
_entry.id   AF-A0A2D4XNH7-F1
#
_cell.length_a   1.000
_cell.length_b   1.000
_cell.length_c   1.000
_cell.angle_alpha   90.00
_cell.angle_beta   90.00
_cell.angle_gamma   90.00
#
_symmetry.space_group_name_H-M   'P 1'
#
loop_
_entity.id
_entity.type
_entity.pdbx_description
1 polymer ?
#
loop_
_entity_poly.entity_id
_entity_poly.type
_entity_poly.pdbx_seq_one_letter_code
_entity_poly.pdbx_strand_id
1 'polypeptide(L)' 'MVKIKHGTEIIKTHPNIGKSVEEIDNPNIRELVEGNYRIIYRIVNSKNFHILMVHHGARNLFRRIKS' A
#
# COMPACT_ATOMS: atom_id res chain seq x y z
N MET A 1 1.48 -9.02 14.62
CA MET A 1 2.47 -7.93 14.47
C MET A 1 3.58 -8.21 13.44
N VAL A 2 3.91 -9.47 13.10
CA VAL A 2 5.02 -9.79 12.16
C VAL A 2 4.71 -9.52 10.69
N LYS A 3 3.45 -9.65 10.27
CA LYS A 3 3.04 -9.69 8.85
C LYS A 3 3.26 -8.37 8.09
N ILE A 4 2.98 -7.22 8.71
CA ILE A 4 3.16 -5.90 8.06
C ILE A 4 4.65 -5.64 7.73
N LYS A 5 5.56 -6.05 8.63
CA LYS A 5 7.00 -5.91 8.41
C LYS A 5 7.48 -6.75 7.23
N HIS A 6 6.90 -7.93 7.01
CA HIS A 6 7.23 -8.76 5.85
C HIS A 6 6.84 -8.07 4.54
N GLY A 7 5.62 -7.51 4.47
CA GLY A 7 5.16 -6.75 3.31
C GLY A 7 6.08 -5.57 2.97
N THR A 8 6.60 -4.84 3.96
CA THR A 8 7.51 -3.71 3.71
C THR A 8 8.87 -4.13 3.13
N GLU A 9 9.42 -5.29 3.53
CA GLU A 9 10.67 -5.80 2.95
C GLU A 9 10.49 -6.26 1.50
N ILE A 10 9.33 -6.85 1.19
CA ILE A 10 8.97 -7.20 -0.19
C ILE A 10 8.89 -5.94 -1.05
N ILE A 11 8.19 -4.89 -0.58
CA ILE A 11 8.06 -3.62 -1.33
C ILE A 11 9.44 -2.98 -1.56
N LYS A 12 10.35 -3.07 -0.59
CA LYS A 12 11.71 -2.54 -0.71
C LYS A 12 12.50 -3.17 -1.85
N THR A 13 12.29 -4.46 -2.11
CA THR A 13 12.98 -5.19 -3.18
C THR A 13 12.22 -5.14 -4.51
N HIS A 14 10.89 -5.09 -4.45
CA HIS A 14 10.00 -5.14 -5.61
C HIS A 14 8.88 -4.08 -5.50
N PRO A 15 9.19 -2.78 -5.66
CA PRO A 15 8.21 -1.71 -5.43
C PRO A 15 6.99 -1.78 -6.37
N ASN A 16 7.09 -2.46 -7.51
CA ASN A 16 5.98 -2.61 -8.45
C ASN A 16 5.06 -3.81 -8.16
N ILE A 17 5.35 -4.63 -7.14
CA ILE A 17 4.59 -5.86 -6.84
C ILE A 17 3.16 -5.58 -6.37
N GLY A 18 2.93 -4.45 -5.70
CA GLY A 18 1.58 -4.04 -5.31
C GLY A 18 0.71 -3.78 -6.53
N LYS A 19 -0.60 -3.87 -6.38
CA LYS A 19 -1.56 -3.51 -7.43
C LYS A 19 -1.95 -2.03 -7.34
N SER A 20 -2.53 -1.46 -8.39
CA SER A 20 -3.11 -0.11 -8.33
C SER A 20 -4.21 -0.03 -7.26
N VAL A 21 -4.34 1.12 -6.62
CA VAL A 21 -5.39 1.38 -5.62
C VAL A 21 -6.64 1.88 -6.33
N GLU A 22 -7.72 1.10 -6.33
CA GLU A 22 -8.98 1.43 -7.04
C GLU A 22 -9.55 2.78 -6.62
N GLU A 23 -9.34 3.18 -5.37
CA GLU A 23 -9.83 4.42 -4.81
C GLU A 23 -8.99 5.65 -5.19
N ILE A 24 -7.82 5.47 -5.81
CA ILE A 24 -6.86 6.53 -6.10
C ILE A 24 -6.35 6.39 -7.54
N ASP A 25 -6.71 7.33 -8.40
CA ASP A 25 -6.24 7.40 -9.78
C ASP A 25 -4.81 7.97 -9.85
N ASN A 26 -3.85 7.21 -9.34
CA ASN A 26 -2.42 7.53 -9.44
C ASN A 26 -1.61 6.24 -9.61
N PRO A 27 -0.92 6.03 -10.74
CA PRO A 27 -0.20 4.79 -11.03
C PRO A 27 1.00 4.54 -10.09
N ASN A 28 1.49 5.59 -9.42
CA ASN A 28 2.57 5.49 -8.44
C ASN A 28 2.06 5.11 -7.04
N ILE A 29 0.75 5.15 -6.79
CA ILE A 29 0.15 4.71 -5.54
C ILE A 29 -0.35 3.29 -5.72
N ARG A 30 0.16 2.39 -4.87
CA ARG A 30 -0.04 0.95 -4.99
C ARG A 30 -0.39 0.37 -3.64
N GLU A 31 -0.94 -0.84 -3.66
CA GLU A 31 -1.25 -1.57 -2.46
C GLU A 31 -0.77 -3.01 -2.48
N LEU A 32 -0.40 -3.48 -1.29
CA LEU A 32 -0.12 -4.87 -1.01
C LEU A 32 -1.11 -5.36 0.06
N VAL A 33 -1.79 -6.46 -0.24
CA VAL A 33 -2.71 -7.10 0.72
C VAL A 33 -1.93 -8.08 1.57
N GLU A 34 -1.99 -7.90 2.89
CA GLU A 34 -1.33 -8.74 3.87
C GLU A 34 -2.36 -9.17 4.93
N GLY A 35 -2.96 -10.35 4.73
CA GLY A 35 -4.10 -10.82 5.51
C GLY A 35 -5.29 -9.85 5.40
N ASN A 36 -5.80 -9.37 6.54
CA ASN A 36 -6.94 -8.44 6.60
C ASN A 36 -6.55 -6.96 6.40
N TYR A 37 -5.30 -6.67 6.03
CA TYR A 37 -4.80 -5.31 5.90
C TYR A 37 -4.32 -5.04 4.48
N ARG A 38 -4.51 -3.80 4.04
CA ARG A 38 -3.95 -3.20 2.82
C ARG A 38 -2.84 -2.25 3.25
N ILE A 39 -1.63 -2.50 2.78
CA ILE A 39 -0.48 -1.59 2.92
C ILE A 39 -0.48 -0.71 1.67
N ILE A 40 -0.84 0.56 1.83
CA ILE A 40 -0.89 1.54 0.74
C ILE A 40 0.41 2.33 0.77
N TYR A 41 1.09 2.37 -0.37
CA TYR A 41 2.39 3.01 -0.50
C TYR A 41 2.51 3.75 -1.82
N ARG A 42 3.48 4.66 -1.89
CA ARG A 42 3.81 5.44 -3.08
C ARG A 42 5.22 5.12 -3.55
N ILE A 43 5.38 4.83 -4.84
CA ILE A 43 6.67 4.79 -5.51
C ILE A 43 7.15 6.22 -5.73
N VAL A 44 8.34 6.55 -5.20
CA VAL A 44 8.95 7.88 -5.34
C VAL A 44 9.95 7.87 -6.50
N ASN A 45 10.74 6.81 -6.59
CA ASN A 45 11.68 6.53 -7.68
C ASN A 45 12.08 5.04 -7.63
N SER A 46 13.03 4.63 -8.47
CA SER A 46 13.47 3.23 -8.58
C SER A 46 14.05 2.61 -7.30
N LYS A 47 14.43 3.44 -6.30
CA LYS A 47 15.05 2.98 -5.05
C LYS A 47 14.27 3.37 -3.80
N ASN A 48 13.23 4.19 -3.91
CA ASN A 48 12.54 4.76 -2.76
C ASN A 48 11.02 4.63 -2.89
N PHE A 49 10.39 4.30 -1.78
CA PHE A 49 8.95 4.25 -1.63
C PHE A 49 8.57 4.78 -0.25
N HIS A 50 7.37 5.32 -0.13
CA HIS A 50 6.81 5.78 1.14
C HIS A 50 5.58 4.96 1.48
N ILE A 51 5.52 4.40 2.68
CA ILE A 51 4.28 3.84 3.22
C ILE A 51 3.37 5.02 3.59
N LEU A 52 2.21 5.11 2.96
CA LEU A 52 1.24 6.18 3.21
C LEU A 52 0.30 5.77 4.35
N MET A 53 -0.14 4.52 4.35
CA MET A 53 -1.19 4.05 5.25
C MET A 53 -1.20 2.53 5.34
N VAL A 54 -1.49 2.01 6.54
CA VAL A 54 -2.00 0.65 6.70
C VAL A 54 -3.48 0.76 7.02
N HIS A 55 -4.29 0.03 6.25
CA HIS A 55 -5.74 0.11 6.30
C HIS A 55 -6.35 -1.28 6.46
N HIS A 56 -7.35 -1.44 7.33
CA HIS A 56 -8.03 -2.71 7.47
C HIS A 56 -8.99 -2.91 6.28
N GLY A 57 -8.84 -4.00 5.52
CA GLY A 57 -9.57 -4.26 4.28
C GLY A 57 -11.08 -4.30 4.43
N ALA A 58 -11.59 -4.75 5.58
CA ALA A 58 -13.03 -4.73 5.87
C ALA A 58 -13.62 -3.32 6.11
N ARG A 59 -12.78 -2.27 6.20
CA ARG A 59 -13.25 -0.88 6.38
C ARG A 59 -13.29 -0.16 5.03
N ASN A 60 -14.29 0.71 4.87
CA ASN A 60 -14.42 1.51 3.65
C ASN A 60 -13.25 2.52 3.54
N LEU A 61 -12.39 2.35 2.52
CA LEU A 61 -11.24 3.24 2.28
C LEU A 61 -11.68 4.59 1.70
N PHE A 62 -12.66 4.61 0.79
CA PHE A 62 -13.20 5.85 0.20
C PHE A 62 -13.62 6.87 1.26
N ARG A 63 -14.24 6.43 2.36
CA ARG A 63 -14.61 7.32 3.48
C ARG A 63 -13.41 7.94 4.19
N ARG A 64 -12.27 7.24 4.21
CA ARG A 64 -11.06 7.66 4.94
C ARG A 64 -10.18 8.60 4.12
N ILE A 65 -10.19 8.48 2.79
CA ILE A 65 -9.36 9.32 1.91
C ILE A 65 -10.06 10.61 1.46
N LYS A 66 -11.39 10.71 1.64
CA LYS A 66 -12.18 11.90 1.29
C LYS A 66 -12.32 12.92 2.43
N SER A 67 -11.85 12.61 3.64
CA SER A 67 -11.81 13.54 4.79
C SER A 67 -10.56 14.38 4.78
#